data_AF-A0A2H0PIV3-F1
#
_entry.id   AF-A0A2H0PIV3-F1
#
_cell.length_a   1.000
_cell.length_b   1.000
_cell.length_c   1.000
_cell.angle_alpha   90.00
_cell.angle_beta   90.00
_cell.angle_gamma   90.00
#
_symmetry.space_group_name_H-M   'P 1'
#
loop_
_entity.id
_entity.type
_entity.pdbx_description
1 polymer ?
#
loop_
_entity_poly.entity_id
_entity_poly.type
_entity_poly.pdbx_seq_one_letter_code
_entity_poly.pdbx_strand_id
1 'polypeptide(L)'
;MIGVTLALVLISLISAGHPALDSVRLEFKNKESFKVQFEQKVTQELFPDDPEQASGRIQFTKPNQFEWVYEKPQKKKIRFDGKQLWVDGELVTTPGISLEEAFSFLWGEADSKIFDIEKVSTKQFRLKVKKGLETSFKSIDVWVENSRVSQAIVHDQLDGSSQIRFFNWKF
;
A
#
# COMPACT_ATOMS: atom_id res chain seq x y z
N MET A 1 37.96 15.26 -47.51
CA MET A 1 37.45 14.33 -46.48
C MET A 1 36.71 15.16 -45.45
N ILE A 2 35.38 15.12 -45.45
CA ILE A 2 34.53 15.89 -44.53
C ILE A 2 34.37 15.01 -43.29
N GLY A 3 35.02 15.39 -42.20
CA GLY A 3 34.88 14.72 -40.91
C GLY A 3 33.52 15.05 -40.31
N VAL A 4 32.61 14.09 -40.32
CA VAL A 4 31.35 14.19 -39.58
C VAL A 4 31.64 13.78 -38.14
N THR A 5 31.71 14.76 -37.24
CA THR A 5 31.78 14.50 -35.80
C THR A 5 30.38 14.14 -35.31
N LEU A 6 30.16 12.85 -35.06
CA LEU A 6 28.93 12.33 -34.48
C LEU A 6 28.90 12.69 -32.99
N ALA A 7 28.14 13.73 -32.63
CA ALA A 7 27.86 14.08 -31.24
C ALA A 7 26.87 13.07 -30.65
N LEU A 8 27.35 12.17 -29.80
CA LEU A 8 26.54 11.21 -29.07
C LEU A 8 25.77 11.95 -27.95
N VAL A 9 24.51 12.30 -28.21
CA VAL A 9 23.60 12.83 -27.18
C VAL A 9 23.21 11.67 -26.26
N LEU A 10 23.81 11.61 -25.08
CA LEU A 10 23.38 10.76 -23.98
C LEU A 10 22.02 11.28 -23.47
N ILE A 11 20.93 10.82 -24.08
CA ILE A 11 19.59 10.96 -23.52
C ILE A 11 19.56 10.06 -22.29
N SER A 12 19.82 10.66 -21.12
CA SER A 12 19.57 10.00 -19.84
C SER A 12 18.08 9.68 -19.81
N LEU A 13 17.73 8.40 -19.91
CA LEU A 13 16.41 7.89 -19.59
C LEU A 13 16.13 8.28 -18.15
N ILE A 14 15.43 9.40 -17.95
CA ILE A 14 14.81 9.71 -16.67
C ILE A 14 13.78 8.59 -16.51
N SER A 15 14.17 7.53 -15.79
CA SER A 15 13.22 6.56 -15.28
C SER A 15 12.07 7.35 -14.69
N ALA A 16 10.85 7.10 -15.17
CA ALA A 16 9.64 7.69 -14.63
C ALA A 16 9.42 7.13 -13.22
N GLY A 17 10.24 7.61 -12.28
CA GLY A 17 10.23 7.16 -10.90
C GLY A 17 9.02 7.66 -10.15
N HIS A 18 8.75 7.01 -9.03
CA HIS A 18 7.64 7.32 -8.14
C HIS A 18 8.23 7.92 -6.86
N PRO A 19 8.59 9.22 -6.84
CA PRO A 19 9.40 9.80 -5.77
C PRO A 19 8.81 9.58 -4.38
N ALA A 20 7.47 9.58 -4.26
CA ALA A 20 6.77 9.25 -3.02
C ALA A 20 7.02 7.79 -2.59
N LEU A 21 6.77 6.81 -3.46
CA LEU A 21 7.00 5.39 -3.17
C LEU A 21 8.49 5.09 -2.93
N ASP A 22 9.37 5.68 -3.74
CA ASP A 22 10.81 5.54 -3.61
C ASP A 22 11.29 6.08 -2.26
N SER A 23 10.77 7.23 -1.81
CA SER A 23 11.12 7.77 -0.49
C SER A 23 10.74 6.82 0.65
N VAL A 24 9.58 6.16 0.57
CA VAL A 24 9.17 5.12 1.54
C VAL A 24 10.11 3.93 1.44
N ARG A 25 10.41 3.43 0.24
CA ARG A 25 11.33 2.29 0.06
C ARG A 25 12.70 2.56 0.67
N LEU A 26 13.26 3.75 0.44
CA LEU A 26 14.54 4.16 1.03
C LEU A 26 14.47 4.23 2.56
N GLU A 27 13.43 4.80 3.13
CA GLU A 27 13.23 4.88 4.59
C GLU A 27 13.17 3.49 5.22
N PHE A 28 12.55 2.51 4.57
CA PHE A 28 12.35 1.16 5.12
C PHE A 28 13.44 0.14 4.73
N LYS A 29 14.37 0.51 3.85
CA LYS A 29 15.41 -0.38 3.30
C LYS A 29 16.15 -1.18 4.40
N ASN A 30 16.60 -0.51 5.45
CA ASN A 30 17.40 -1.11 6.52
C ASN A 30 16.59 -1.43 7.79
N LYS A 31 15.26 -1.31 7.74
CA LYS A 31 14.39 -1.60 8.88
C LYS A 31 13.89 -3.04 8.81
N GLU A 32 14.02 -3.79 9.89
CA GLU A 32 13.55 -5.18 9.96
C GLU A 32 12.06 -5.27 10.31
N SER A 33 11.55 -4.32 11.09
CA SER A 33 10.18 -4.31 11.55
C SER A 33 9.61 -2.90 11.64
N PHE A 34 8.29 -2.80 11.70
CA PHE A 34 7.62 -1.58 12.15
C PHE A 34 6.30 -1.89 12.85
N LYS A 35 5.83 -0.93 13.63
CA LYS A 35 4.46 -0.84 14.15
C LYS A 35 3.87 0.52 13.83
N VAL A 36 2.61 0.56 13.45
CA VAL A 36 1.90 1.80 13.13
C VAL A 36 0.45 1.70 13.61
N GLN A 37 -0.11 2.82 14.08
CA GLN A 37 -1.53 2.90 14.40
C GLN A 37 -2.32 3.38 13.20
N PHE A 38 -3.57 2.96 13.10
CA PHE A 38 -4.47 3.42 12.05
C PHE A 38 -5.84 3.83 12.59
N GLU A 39 -6.45 4.78 11.88
CA GLU A 39 -7.88 5.10 11.91
C GLU A 39 -8.44 4.91 10.51
N GLN A 40 -9.56 4.21 10.40
CA GLN A 40 -10.22 3.86 9.16
C GLN A 40 -11.65 4.40 9.16
N LYS A 41 -12.07 4.96 8.03
CA LYS A 41 -13.44 5.36 7.73
C LYS A 41 -13.87 4.69 6.42
N VAL A 42 -14.89 3.85 6.47
CA VAL A 42 -15.47 3.18 5.31
C VAL A 42 -16.75 3.89 4.92
N THR A 43 -16.84 4.29 3.66
CA THR A 43 -18.01 4.93 3.08
C THR A 43 -18.49 4.06 1.91
N GLN A 44 -19.74 3.63 1.96
CA GLN A 44 -20.39 2.96 0.83
C GLN A 44 -21.10 4.00 -0.03
N GLU A 45 -21.02 3.88 -1.36
CA GLU A 45 -21.65 4.85 -2.28
C GLU A 45 -23.18 4.94 -2.08
N LEU A 46 -23.82 3.81 -1.75
CA LEU A 46 -25.26 3.76 -1.49
C LEU A 46 -25.66 4.37 -0.14
N PHE A 47 -24.72 4.53 0.79
CA PHE A 47 -24.96 5.03 2.16
C PHE A 47 -23.84 5.99 2.61
N PRO A 48 -23.65 7.13 1.93
CA PRO A 48 -22.51 8.00 2.17
C PRO A 48 -22.57 8.72 3.54
N ASP A 49 -23.77 8.88 4.10
CA ASP A 49 -24.02 9.60 5.35
C ASP A 49 -23.83 8.74 6.61
N ASP A 50 -23.64 7.42 6.48
CA ASP A 50 -23.43 6.51 7.62
C ASP A 50 -22.11 5.73 7.51
N PRO A 51 -20.97 6.42 7.68
CA PRO A 51 -19.66 5.79 7.51
C PRO A 51 -19.29 4.94 8.72
N GLU A 52 -18.88 3.70 8.46
CA GLU A 52 -18.30 2.83 9.49
C GLU A 52 -16.90 3.30 9.86
N GLN A 53 -16.57 3.27 11.15
CA GLN A 53 -15.26 3.68 11.66
C GLN A 53 -14.59 2.54 12.39
N ALA A 54 -13.29 2.38 12.16
CA ALA A 54 -12.47 1.39 12.85
C ALA A 54 -11.10 1.97 13.20
N SER A 55 -10.44 1.41 14.22
CA SER A 55 -9.07 1.80 14.56
C SER A 55 -8.30 0.62 15.14
N GLY A 56 -6.98 0.73 15.11
CA GLY A 56 -6.10 -0.28 15.68
C GLY A 56 -4.66 -0.09 15.25
N ARG A 57 -3.97 -1.19 14.99
CA ARG A 57 -2.54 -1.19 14.66
C ARG A 57 -2.16 -2.23 13.62
N ILE A 58 -1.11 -1.92 12.89
CA ILE A 58 -0.43 -2.81 11.97
C ILE A 58 0.99 -3.06 12.50
N GLN A 59 1.43 -4.31 12.42
CA GLN A 59 2.82 -4.70 12.63
C GLN A 59 3.31 -5.46 11.41
N PHE A 60 4.51 -5.13 10.97
CA PHE A 60 5.20 -5.87 9.93
C PHE A 60 6.59 -6.28 10.41
N THR A 61 7.04 -7.43 9.96
CA THR A 61 8.40 -7.93 10.19
C THR A 61 8.85 -8.63 8.92
N LYS A 62 10.00 -8.22 8.40
CA LYS A 62 10.58 -8.81 7.19
C LYS A 62 10.82 -10.32 7.38
N PRO A 63 10.73 -11.12 6.30
CA PRO A 63 10.41 -10.69 4.94
C PRO A 63 8.91 -10.43 4.69
N ASN A 64 8.00 -11.09 5.42
CA ASN A 64 6.58 -11.15 5.03
C ASN A 64 5.64 -11.47 6.20
N GLN A 65 6.05 -11.23 7.45
CA GLN A 65 5.14 -11.38 8.60
C GLN A 65 4.36 -10.09 8.78
N PHE A 66 3.04 -10.20 8.75
CA PHE A 66 2.13 -9.06 8.80
C PHE A 66 1.00 -9.35 9.80
N GLU A 67 0.71 -8.40 10.67
CA GLU A 67 -0.38 -8.47 11.63
C GLU A 67 -1.18 -7.17 11.60
N TRP A 68 -2.47 -7.28 11.29
CA TRP A 68 -3.45 -6.21 11.37
C TRP A 68 -4.40 -6.49 12.53
N VAL A 69 -4.38 -5.62 13.54
CA VAL A 69 -5.26 -5.74 14.71
C VAL A 69 -6.23 -4.57 14.72
N TYR A 70 -7.50 -4.87 14.57
CA TYR A 70 -8.59 -3.96 14.89
C TYR A 70 -8.81 -3.97 16.41
N GLU A 71 -8.84 -2.78 17.00
CA GLU A 71 -9.07 -2.57 18.44
C GLU A 71 -10.46 -2.00 18.70
N LYS A 72 -11.01 -1.23 17.74
CA LYS A 72 -12.37 -0.69 17.76
C LYS A 72 -13.01 -0.82 16.37
N PRO A 73 -14.36 -0.96 16.30
CA PRO A 73 -15.29 -1.08 17.42
C PRO A 73 -15.27 -2.49 18.04
N GLN A 74 -14.94 -3.50 17.24
CA GLN A 74 -14.76 -4.87 17.67
C GLN A 74 -13.31 -5.30 17.49
N LYS A 75 -12.82 -6.13 18.41
CA LYS A 75 -11.47 -6.68 18.32
C LYS A 75 -11.45 -7.76 17.25
N LYS A 76 -10.54 -7.61 16.29
CA LYS A 76 -10.30 -8.59 15.25
C LYS A 76 -8.82 -8.61 14.92
N LYS A 77 -8.25 -9.80 14.77
CA LYS A 77 -6.83 -9.99 14.46
C LYS A 77 -6.69 -10.75 13.15
N ILE A 78 -6.02 -10.13 12.19
CA ILE A 78 -5.62 -10.74 10.93
C ILE A 78 -4.11 -10.88 10.94
N ARG A 79 -3.59 -12.08 10.74
CA ARG A 79 -2.14 -12.35 10.72
C ARG A 79 -1.79 -13.14 9.47
N PHE A 80 -0.84 -12.64 8.70
CA PHE A 80 -0.14 -13.40 7.69
C PHE A 80 1.24 -13.78 8.24
N ASP A 81 1.54 -15.07 8.30
CA ASP A 81 2.80 -15.58 8.86
C ASP A 81 3.92 -15.76 7.80
N GLY A 82 3.68 -15.25 6.59
CA GLY A 82 4.54 -15.42 5.43
C GLY A 82 4.16 -16.61 4.55
N LYS A 83 3.18 -17.42 4.96
CA LYS A 83 2.66 -18.55 4.19
C LYS A 83 1.13 -18.62 4.22
N GLN A 84 0.54 -18.37 5.39
CA GLN A 84 -0.86 -18.60 5.69
C GLN A 84 -1.49 -17.37 6.32
N LEU A 85 -2.77 -17.16 6.01
CA LEU A 85 -3.59 -16.11 6.59
C LEU A 85 -4.41 -16.69 7.73
N TRP A 86 -4.34 -16.05 8.88
CA TRP A 86 -5.06 -16.40 10.09
C TRP A 86 -5.98 -15.25 10.48
N VAL A 87 -7.24 -15.53 10.75
CA VAL A 87 -8.22 -14.57 11.26
C VAL A 87 -8.72 -15.06 12.60
N ASP A 88 -8.47 -14.30 13.66
CA ASP A 88 -8.81 -14.64 15.05
C ASP A 88 -8.35 -16.04 15.49
N GLY A 89 -7.24 -16.51 14.91
CA GLY A 89 -6.66 -17.83 15.22
C GLY A 89 -7.12 -18.96 14.31
N GLU A 90 -8.04 -18.70 13.39
CA GLU A 90 -8.51 -19.66 12.39
C GLU A 90 -7.79 -19.47 11.05
N LEU A 91 -7.37 -20.58 10.43
CA LEU A 91 -6.74 -20.56 9.12
C LEU A 91 -7.79 -20.24 8.05
N VAL A 92 -7.50 -19.24 7.22
CA VAL A 92 -8.37 -18.81 6.12
C VAL A 92 -7.63 -18.91 4.80
N THR A 93 -8.27 -19.49 3.80
CA THR A 93 -7.80 -19.48 2.41
C THR A 93 -8.52 -18.39 1.64
N THR A 94 -7.81 -17.37 1.21
CA THR A 94 -8.35 -16.32 0.34
C THR A 94 -7.87 -16.54 -1.09
N PRO A 95 -8.77 -16.67 -2.09
CA PRO A 95 -8.36 -16.60 -3.49
C PRO A 95 -7.86 -15.18 -3.81
N GLY A 96 -6.87 -15.07 -4.69
CA GLY A 96 -6.34 -13.78 -5.13
C GLY A 96 -5.17 -13.26 -4.29
N ILE A 97 -5.06 -11.94 -4.21
CA ILE A 97 -3.93 -11.24 -3.59
C ILE A 97 -4.08 -11.26 -2.07
N SER A 98 -2.98 -11.55 -1.36
CA SER A 98 -2.96 -11.51 0.10
C SER A 98 -3.05 -10.08 0.64
N LEU A 99 -3.49 -9.96 1.89
CA LEU A 99 -3.54 -8.65 2.57
C LEU A 99 -2.14 -8.01 2.71
N GLU A 100 -1.11 -8.82 2.88
CA GLU A 100 0.28 -8.34 2.98
C GLU A 100 0.75 -7.74 1.65
N GLU A 101 0.53 -8.44 0.53
CA GLU A 101 0.87 -7.95 -0.81
C GLU A 101 0.10 -6.66 -1.15
N ALA A 102 -1.19 -6.60 -0.83
CA ALA A 102 -2.03 -5.43 -1.08
C ALA A 102 -1.55 -4.18 -0.31
N PHE A 103 -0.95 -4.36 0.86
CA PHE A 103 -0.49 -3.27 1.73
C PHE A 103 1.04 -3.08 1.74
N SER A 104 1.77 -3.76 0.85
CA SER A 104 3.23 -3.66 0.70
C SER A 104 3.76 -2.25 0.39
N PHE A 105 2.87 -1.36 -0.07
CA PHE A 105 3.15 0.06 -0.22
C PHE A 105 3.53 0.76 1.10
N LEU A 106 3.11 0.22 2.26
CA LEU A 106 3.45 0.77 3.58
C LEU A 106 4.97 0.74 3.86
N TRP A 107 5.71 -0.16 3.21
CA TRP A 107 7.17 -0.24 3.31
C TRP A 107 7.88 -0.11 1.95
N GLY A 108 7.17 0.40 0.94
CA GLY A 108 7.74 0.76 -0.36
C GLY A 108 7.90 -0.40 -1.36
N GLU A 109 7.33 -1.56 -1.08
CA GLU A 109 7.49 -2.80 -1.88
C GLU A 109 6.25 -3.17 -2.68
N ALA A 110 5.44 -2.19 -3.10
CA ALA A 110 4.30 -2.42 -3.98
C ALA A 110 4.73 -3.20 -5.24
N ASP A 111 4.21 -4.42 -5.42
CA ASP A 111 4.62 -5.31 -6.51
C ASP A 111 4.06 -4.84 -7.86
N SER A 112 4.97 -4.51 -8.79
CA SER A 112 4.64 -4.15 -10.17
C SER A 112 3.95 -5.26 -10.98
N LYS A 113 3.98 -6.52 -10.54
CA LYS A 113 3.19 -7.62 -11.13
C LYS A 113 1.72 -7.52 -10.77
N ILE A 114 1.41 -6.91 -9.64
CA ILE A 114 0.06 -6.71 -9.14
C ILE A 114 -0.47 -5.35 -9.59
N PHE A 115 0.36 -4.32 -9.51
CA PHE A 115 -0.06 -2.93 -9.67
C PHE A 115 0.58 -2.25 -10.88
N ASP A 116 -0.23 -1.47 -11.58
CA ASP A 116 0.27 -0.32 -12.33
C ASP A 116 0.42 0.85 -11.37
N ILE A 117 1.66 1.33 -11.20
CA ILE A 117 2.00 2.40 -10.25
C ILE A 117 2.02 3.73 -11.01
N GLU A 118 1.18 4.67 -10.60
CA GLU A 118 1.06 5.99 -11.21
C GLU A 118 1.55 7.06 -10.25
N LYS A 119 2.43 7.94 -10.73
CA LYS A 119 2.81 9.14 -9.98
C LYS A 119 1.66 10.15 -10.06
N VAL A 120 1.14 10.56 -8.90
CA VAL A 120 0.13 11.63 -8.81
C VAL A 120 0.79 12.96 -8.48
N SER A 121 1.72 12.97 -7.54
CA SER A 121 2.54 14.14 -7.19
C SER A 121 3.91 13.71 -6.63
N THR A 122 4.68 14.63 -6.06
CA THR A 122 5.91 14.28 -5.33
C THR A 122 5.66 13.59 -3.99
N LYS A 123 4.45 13.74 -3.43
CA LYS A 123 4.03 13.18 -2.14
C LYS A 123 2.89 12.18 -2.25
N GLN A 124 2.49 11.81 -3.48
CA GLN A 124 1.35 10.95 -3.72
C GLN A 124 1.57 10.05 -4.92
N PHE A 125 1.15 8.79 -4.79
CA PHE A 125 1.08 7.83 -5.88
C PHE A 125 -0.22 7.04 -5.82
N ARG A 126 -0.59 6.44 -6.95
CA ARG A 126 -1.77 5.59 -7.10
C ARG A 126 -1.34 4.21 -7.55
N LEU A 127 -1.92 3.18 -6.94
CA LEU A 127 -1.78 1.79 -7.33
C LEU A 127 -3.07 1.37 -8.01
N LYS A 128 -3.03 0.94 -9.27
CA LYS A 128 -4.17 0.34 -9.97
C LYS A 128 -3.95 -1.16 -10.10
N VAL A 129 -4.94 -1.96 -9.72
CA VAL A 129 -4.84 -3.41 -9.88
C VAL A 129 -4.79 -3.75 -11.37
N LYS A 130 -3.83 -4.60 -11.76
CA LYS A 130 -3.70 -5.05 -13.15
C LYS A 130 -4.88 -5.92 -13.57
N LYS A 131 -5.25 -5.84 -14.84
CA LYS A 131 -6.36 -6.61 -15.42
C LYS A 131 -6.16 -8.12 -15.21
N GLY A 132 -7.24 -8.82 -14.86
CA GLY A 132 -7.25 -10.28 -14.66
C GLY A 132 -6.86 -10.75 -13.25
N LEU A 133 -6.57 -9.82 -12.33
CA LEU A 133 -6.37 -10.14 -10.92
C LEU A 133 -7.68 -9.94 -10.15
N GLU A 134 -8.13 -11.01 -9.49
CA GLU A 134 -9.33 -11.02 -8.65
C GLU A 134 -9.02 -10.32 -7.31
N THR A 135 -9.74 -9.22 -7.04
CA THR A 135 -9.56 -8.38 -5.85
C THR A 135 -10.88 -7.71 -5.48
N SER A 136 -11.07 -7.44 -4.18
CA SER A 136 -12.22 -6.66 -3.70
C SER A 136 -12.09 -5.15 -3.95
N PHE A 137 -10.96 -4.70 -4.52
CA PHE A 137 -10.65 -3.28 -4.72
C PHE A 137 -9.99 -3.02 -6.07
N LYS A 138 -10.20 -1.83 -6.64
CA LYS A 138 -9.68 -1.47 -7.97
C LYS A 138 -8.42 -0.62 -7.93
N SER A 139 -8.29 0.23 -6.91
CA SER A 139 -7.11 1.09 -6.77
C SER A 139 -6.88 1.57 -5.33
N ILE A 140 -5.66 1.99 -5.06
CA ILE A 140 -5.27 2.60 -3.78
C ILE A 140 -4.57 3.93 -4.07
N ASP A 141 -5.10 5.02 -3.54
CA ASP A 141 -4.40 6.31 -3.48
C ASP A 141 -3.58 6.39 -2.20
N VAL A 142 -2.31 6.77 -2.30
CA VAL A 142 -1.38 6.76 -1.16
C VAL A 142 -0.69 8.11 -1.03
N TRP A 143 -0.74 8.68 0.17
CA TRP A 143 -0.05 9.92 0.55
C TRP A 143 1.14 9.61 1.46
N VAL A 144 2.24 10.31 1.20
CA VAL A 144 3.52 10.15 1.89
C VAL A 144 3.94 11.46 2.54
N GLU A 145 4.26 11.40 3.82
CA GLU A 145 4.83 12.50 4.61
C GLU A 145 6.03 12.00 5.40
N ASN A 146 7.11 12.79 5.42
CA ASN A 146 8.36 12.42 6.11
C ASN A 146 8.86 11.00 5.73
N SER A 147 8.76 10.67 4.44
CA SER A 147 9.11 9.36 3.86
C SER A 147 8.33 8.17 4.46
N ARG A 148 7.16 8.42 5.03
CA ARG A 148 6.26 7.40 5.59
C ARG A 148 4.86 7.60 5.04
N VAL A 149 4.12 6.52 4.91
CA VAL A 149 2.71 6.64 4.48
C VAL A 149 1.92 7.32 5.60
N SER A 150 1.22 8.40 5.26
CA SER A 150 0.35 9.13 6.20
C SER A 150 -1.12 8.78 5.99
N GLN A 151 -1.51 8.46 4.76
CA GLN A 151 -2.88 8.11 4.40
C GLN A 151 -2.93 7.18 3.19
N ALA A 152 -3.95 6.32 3.15
CA ALA A 152 -4.38 5.60 1.96
C ALA A 152 -5.90 5.74 1.77
N ILE A 153 -6.37 5.74 0.52
CA ILE A 153 -7.78 5.55 0.18
C ILE A 153 -7.86 4.33 -0.73
N VAL A 154 -8.48 3.27 -0.24
CA VAL A 154 -8.77 2.06 -1.02
C VAL A 154 -10.13 2.26 -1.67
N HIS A 155 -10.18 2.18 -2.99
CA HIS A 155 -11.41 2.27 -3.78
C HIS A 155 -11.86 0.86 -4.14
N ASP A 156 -13.08 0.49 -3.77
CA ASP A 156 -13.63 -0.83 -4.05
C ASP A 156 -14.16 -0.95 -5.49
N GLN A 157 -14.67 -2.14 -5.86
CA GLN A 157 -15.23 -2.40 -7.19
C GLN A 157 -16.61 -1.75 -7.42
N LEU A 158 -17.30 -1.33 -6.36
CA LEU A 158 -18.67 -0.80 -6.33
C LEU A 158 -18.72 0.70 -5.97
N ASP A 159 -17.61 1.41 -6.20
CA ASP A 159 -17.44 2.85 -5.91
C ASP A 159 -17.48 3.24 -4.42
N GLY A 160 -17.51 2.27 -3.51
CA GLY A 160 -17.22 2.52 -2.10
C GLY A 160 -15.74 2.78 -1.85
N SER A 161 -15.44 3.36 -0.69
CA SER A 161 -14.08 3.72 -0.33
C SER A 161 -13.77 3.47 1.15
N SER A 162 -12.51 3.14 1.41
CA SER A 162 -11.95 3.02 2.75
C SER A 162 -10.78 3.99 2.89
N GLN A 163 -11.01 5.07 3.63
CA GLN A 163 -9.96 6.02 3.99
C GLN A 163 -9.25 5.52 5.25
N ILE A 164 -7.93 5.40 5.19
CA ILE A 164 -7.09 4.91 6.29
C ILE A 164 -6.00 5.94 6.57
N ARG A 165 -5.91 6.42 7.80
CA ARG A 165 -4.85 7.32 8.26
C ARG A 165 -3.87 6.55 9.14
N PHE A 166 -2.58 6.78 8.94
CA PHE A 166 -1.50 6.09 9.64
C PHE A 166 -0.70 7.07 10.51
N PHE A 167 -0.45 6.69 11.76
CA PHE A 167 0.24 7.54 12.72
C PHE A 167 0.98 6.72 13.78
N ASN A 168 1.78 7.39 14.62
CA ASN A 168 2.55 6.76 15.69
C ASN A 168 3.46 5.60 15.23
N TRP A 169 4.16 5.80 14.10
CA TRP A 169 5.14 4.86 13.56
C TRP A 169 6.28 4.56 14.56
N LYS A 170 6.60 3.28 14.73
CA LYS A 170 7.71 2.74 15.54
C LYS A 170 8.47 1.71 14.71
N PHE A 171 9.79 1.62 14.91
CA PHE A 171 10.69 0.77 14.12
C PHE A 171 11.55 -0.10 15.03
#